data_AF-A0AAU4CAV4-F1
#
_entry.id   AF-A0AAU4CAV4-F1
#
_cell.length_a   1.000
_cell.length_b   1.000
_cell.length_c   1.000
_cell.angle_alpha   90.00
_cell.angle_beta   90.00
_cell.angle_gamma   90.00
#
_symmetry.space_group_name_H-M   'P 1'
#
loop_
_entity.id
_entity.type
_entity.pdbx_description
1 polymer ?
#
loop_
_entity_poly.entity_id
_entity_poly.type
_entity_poly.pdbx_seq_one_letter_code
_entity_poly.pdbx_strand_id
1 'polypeptide(L)'
;MTSTPSATRPFRVTDLGTLVVMPWSGEAPDGSDMPYLLAYSLGDTAEGPEGTALAVARLLGDHGMPVGGGVVDGTERPSLPFSLLVESGAAVLNMPGLNAQCMPPREWLAAVEQRGYAYLVLTCRAWPEATPGQAVTPEALAAFAGAEETLTAAAHIVLPARRLRG
;
A
#
# COMPACT_ATOMS: atom_id res chain seq x y z
N MET A 1 24.96 -21.29 27.61
CA MET A 1 24.62 -20.55 26.39
C MET A 1 23.65 -21.40 25.60
N THR A 2 22.39 -20.97 25.48
CA THR A 2 21.38 -21.67 24.70
C THR A 2 21.10 -20.79 23.49
N SER A 3 21.69 -21.16 22.35
CA SER A 3 21.42 -20.51 21.08
C SER A 3 20.06 -20.98 20.58
N THR A 4 19.03 -20.14 20.72
CA THR A 4 17.74 -20.37 20.07
C THR A 4 17.95 -20.17 18.56
N PRO A 5 17.66 -21.17 17.71
CA PRO A 5 17.68 -20.93 16.27
C PRO A 5 16.53 -19.98 15.94
N SER A 6 16.84 -18.81 15.40
CA SER A 6 15.84 -17.93 14.79
C SER A 6 15.18 -18.72 13.65
N ALA A 7 14.01 -19.30 13.92
CA ALA A 7 13.22 -19.97 12.91
C ALA A 7 12.74 -18.90 11.93
N THR A 8 13.37 -18.82 10.76
CA THR A 8 12.85 -18.07 9.62
C THR A 8 11.56 -18.76 9.17
N ARG A 9 10.43 -18.44 9.83
CA ARG A 9 9.09 -18.90 9.45
C ARG A 9 8.88 -18.59 7.96
N PRO A 10 8.27 -19.42 7.13
CA PRO A 10 7.92 -19.03 5.75
C PRO A 10 6.88 -17.90 5.77
N PHE A 11 6.95 -16.95 4.84
CA PHE A 11 5.93 -15.91 4.70
C PHE A 11 4.56 -16.55 4.40
N ARG A 12 3.52 -16.13 5.12
CA ARG A 12 2.15 -16.52 4.84
C ARG A 12 1.33 -15.26 4.65
N VAL A 13 0.52 -15.23 3.60
CA VAL A 13 -0.40 -14.11 3.32
C VAL A 13 -1.35 -13.86 4.50
N THR A 14 -1.72 -14.91 5.25
CA THR A 14 -2.53 -14.79 6.47
C THR A 14 -1.84 -14.02 7.60
N ASP A 15 -0.51 -13.93 7.61
CA ASP A 15 0.23 -13.18 8.62
C ASP A 15 0.11 -11.65 8.36
N LEU A 16 -0.45 -11.21 7.22
CA LEU A 16 -0.77 -9.80 6.94
C LEU A 16 -2.05 -9.32 7.64
N GLY A 17 -2.92 -10.23 8.09
CA GLY A 17 -4.25 -9.89 8.60
C GLY A 17 -5.15 -9.28 7.52
N THR A 18 -6.11 -8.46 7.96
CA THR A 18 -6.95 -7.68 7.05
C THR A 18 -6.17 -6.51 6.49
N LEU A 19 -5.90 -6.54 5.19
CA LEU A 19 -5.27 -5.45 4.46
C LEU A 19 -6.34 -4.53 3.85
N VAL A 20 -6.19 -3.22 4.09
CA VAL A 20 -7.08 -2.18 3.55
C VAL A 20 -6.31 -1.32 2.56
N VAL A 21 -6.97 -0.95 1.45
CA VAL A 21 -6.45 0.00 0.46
C VAL A 21 -7.35 1.22 0.42
N MET A 22 -6.77 2.39 0.63
CA MET A 22 -7.47 3.66 0.66
C MET A 22 -6.94 4.60 -0.43
N PRO A 23 -7.75 4.93 -1.44
CA PRO A 23 -7.42 5.90 -2.48
C PRO A 23 -7.80 7.33 -2.06
N TRP A 24 -6.94 8.31 -2.34
CA TRP A 24 -7.28 9.74 -2.28
C TRP A 24 -6.44 10.55 -3.26
N SER A 25 -6.98 11.68 -3.72
CA SER A 25 -6.21 12.67 -4.48
C SER A 25 -5.57 13.66 -3.52
N GLY A 26 -4.26 13.85 -3.63
CA GLY A 26 -3.55 14.95 -2.97
C GLY A 26 -3.03 15.96 -3.99
N GLU A 27 -2.54 17.10 -3.54
CA GLU A 27 -1.95 18.11 -4.44
C GLU A 27 -0.47 17.79 -4.72
N ALA A 28 -0.07 17.78 -5.99
CA ALA A 28 1.34 17.67 -6.38
C ALA A 28 2.00 19.06 -6.51
N PRO A 29 3.34 19.14 -6.53
CA PRO A 29 4.06 20.41 -6.69
C PRO A 29 3.75 21.16 -8.00
N ASP A 30 3.28 20.45 -9.02
CA ASP A 30 2.86 21.01 -10.30
C ASP A 30 1.43 21.59 -10.29
N GLY A 31 0.75 21.55 -9.14
CA GLY A 31 -0.62 22.03 -8.95
C GLY A 31 -1.71 21.11 -9.49
N SER A 32 -1.35 19.91 -9.98
CA SER A 32 -2.32 18.91 -10.43
C SER A 32 -2.50 17.77 -9.43
N ASP A 33 -3.65 17.10 -9.48
CA ASP A 33 -3.99 16.03 -8.54
C ASP A 33 -3.01 14.85 -8.66
N MET A 34 -2.47 14.40 -7.52
CA MET A 34 -1.68 13.20 -7.38
C MET A 34 -2.56 12.06 -6.84
N PRO A 35 -2.74 10.96 -7.58
CA PRO A 35 -3.52 9.82 -7.12
C PRO A 35 -2.69 8.97 -6.16
N TYR A 36 -2.96 9.07 -4.87
CA TYR A 36 -2.32 8.28 -3.82
C TYR A 36 -3.13 7.03 -3.48
N LEU A 37 -2.43 5.97 -3.07
CA LEU A 37 -2.98 4.74 -2.50
C LEU A 37 -2.25 4.45 -1.20
N LEU A 38 -2.96 4.29 -0.09
CA LEU A 38 -2.41 3.81 1.16
C LEU A 38 -2.86 2.37 1.34
N ALA A 39 -1.90 1.46 1.49
CA ALA A 39 -2.13 0.09 1.87
C ALA A 39 -1.60 -0.13 3.30
N TYR A 40 -2.45 -0.63 4.19
CA TYR A 40 -2.14 -0.87 5.60
C TYR A 40 -2.86 -2.11 6.13
N SER A 41 -2.32 -2.71 7.19
CA SER A 41 -2.98 -3.80 7.92
C SER A 41 -3.78 -3.25 9.12
N LEU A 42 -4.85 -3.93 9.51
CA LEU A 42 -5.54 -3.66 10.77
C LEU A 42 -4.80 -4.21 11.99
N GLY A 43 -3.78 -5.06 11.81
CA GLY A 43 -3.08 -5.68 12.94
C GLY A 43 -3.92 -6.75 13.66
N ASP A 44 -4.94 -7.29 13.01
CA ASP A 44 -5.97 -8.19 13.56
C ASP A 44 -5.58 -9.68 13.53
N THR A 45 -4.28 -9.97 13.46
CA THR A 45 -3.76 -11.35 13.55
C THR A 45 -3.54 -11.78 15.00
N ALA A 46 -3.30 -13.07 15.23
CA ALA A 46 -2.92 -13.58 16.56
C ALA A 46 -1.64 -12.94 17.12
N GLU A 47 -0.72 -12.52 16.23
CA GLU A 47 0.54 -11.83 16.59
C GLU A 47 0.37 -10.30 16.66
N GLY A 48 -0.86 -9.80 16.50
CA GLY A 48 -1.21 -8.39 16.62
C GLY A 48 -0.56 -7.46 15.58
N PRO A 49 -0.55 -6.15 15.85
CA PRO A 49 0.07 -5.13 15.01
C PRO A 49 1.55 -5.39 14.69
N GLU A 50 2.32 -5.84 15.68
CA GLU A 50 3.76 -6.10 15.56
C GLU A 50 4.04 -7.27 14.59
N GLY A 51 3.24 -8.35 14.68
CA GLY A 51 3.33 -9.46 13.74
C GLY A 51 3.00 -9.04 12.30
N THR A 52 1.95 -8.24 12.11
CA THR A 52 1.59 -7.73 10.78
C THR A 52 2.65 -6.78 10.23
N ALA A 53 3.26 -5.93 11.07
CA ALA A 53 4.34 -5.04 10.67
C ALA A 53 5.55 -5.83 10.14
N LEU A 54 5.94 -6.91 10.82
CA LEU A 54 7.00 -7.80 10.38
C LEU A 54 6.64 -8.53 9.08
N ALA A 55 5.38 -8.96 8.93
CA ALA A 55 4.91 -9.62 7.72
C ALA A 55 4.92 -8.67 6.51
N VAL A 56 4.47 -7.42 6.68
CA VAL A 56 4.51 -6.38 5.63
C VAL A 56 5.96 -6.01 5.31
N ALA A 57 6.81 -5.79 6.31
CA ALA A 57 8.22 -5.48 6.10
C ALA A 57 8.93 -6.59 5.31
N ARG A 58 8.58 -7.85 5.57
CA ARG A 58 9.11 -8.98 4.82
C ARG A 58 8.57 -9.06 3.40
N LEU A 59 7.26 -8.87 3.20
CA LEU A 59 6.68 -8.80 1.85
C LEU A 59 7.39 -7.72 1.01
N LEU A 60 7.67 -6.57 1.61
CA LEU A 60 8.40 -5.50 0.94
C LEU A 60 9.86 -5.88 0.66
N GLY A 61 10.56 -6.39 1.68
CA GLY A 61 11.97 -6.78 1.59
C GLY A 61 12.24 -7.91 0.60
N ASP A 62 11.44 -8.98 0.64
CA ASP A 62 11.55 -10.14 -0.25
C ASP A 62 11.35 -9.76 -1.74
N HIS A 63 10.71 -8.61 -2.00
CA HIS A 63 10.44 -8.07 -3.33
C HIS A 63 11.21 -6.79 -3.65
N GLY A 64 12.22 -6.44 -2.85
CA GLY A 64 13.16 -5.35 -3.12
C GLY A 64 12.55 -3.95 -2.95
N MET A 65 11.47 -3.82 -2.19
CA MET A 65 10.83 -2.55 -1.88
C MET A 65 11.40 -2.01 -0.56
N PRO A 66 12.18 -0.91 -0.58
CA PRO A 66 12.82 -0.39 0.62
C PRO A 66 11.79 0.30 1.53
N VAL A 67 11.69 -0.14 2.79
CA VAL A 67 10.92 0.54 3.84
C VAL A 67 11.73 1.73 4.35
N GLY A 68 11.08 2.90 4.47
CA GLY A 68 11.71 4.14 4.92
C GLY A 68 12.78 4.70 3.96
N GLY A 69 12.87 4.12 2.76
CA GLY A 69 13.82 4.49 1.73
C GLY A 69 13.22 5.37 0.63
N GLY A 70 13.97 5.51 -0.46
CA GLY A 70 13.54 6.26 -1.64
C GLY A 70 12.36 5.63 -2.38
N VAL A 71 11.74 6.43 -3.23
CA VAL A 71 10.62 5.99 -4.08
C VAL A 71 11.11 5.01 -5.14
N VAL A 72 10.41 3.89 -5.28
CA VAL A 72 10.62 2.94 -6.37
C VAL A 72 9.73 3.33 -7.54
N ASP A 73 10.34 3.68 -8.67
CA ASP A 73 9.60 3.93 -9.90
C ASP A 73 9.27 2.62 -10.64
N GLY A 74 7.99 2.23 -10.61
CA GLY A 74 7.47 1.06 -11.33
C GLY A 74 7.28 1.29 -12.84
N THR A 75 7.29 2.54 -13.31
CA THR A 75 7.21 2.85 -14.74
C THR A 75 8.50 2.46 -15.47
N GLU A 76 9.63 2.50 -14.77
CA GLU A 76 10.94 2.06 -15.27
C GLU A 76 11.21 0.56 -15.03
N ARG A 77 10.29 -0.14 -14.33
CA ARG A 77 10.47 -1.54 -13.88
C ARG A 77 9.29 -2.42 -14.32
N PRO A 78 9.23 -2.87 -15.59
CA PRO A 78 8.09 -3.64 -16.10
C PRO A 78 7.90 -5.02 -15.43
N SER A 79 8.95 -5.58 -14.80
CA SER A 79 8.93 -6.82 -14.03
C SER A 79 8.63 -6.62 -12.54
N LEU A 80 8.21 -5.42 -12.13
CA LEU A 80 7.83 -5.15 -10.75
C LEU A 80 6.68 -6.08 -10.34
N PRO A 81 6.77 -6.76 -9.19
CA PRO A 81 5.74 -7.70 -8.76
C PRO A 81 4.52 -7.02 -8.13
N PHE A 82 4.55 -5.69 -8.01
CA PHE A 82 3.44 -4.83 -7.62
C PHE A 82 2.85 -4.19 -8.87
N SER A 83 1.53 -4.24 -9.04
CA SER A 83 0.88 -3.60 -10.19
C SER A 83 -0.50 -3.06 -9.86
N LEU A 84 -0.92 -2.06 -10.62
CA LEU A 84 -2.21 -1.40 -10.50
C LEU A 84 -3.01 -1.60 -11.78
N LEU A 85 -4.20 -2.17 -11.64
CA LEU A 85 -5.20 -2.25 -12.69
C LEU A 85 -6.35 -1.30 -12.34
N VAL A 86 -6.71 -0.40 -13.25
CA VAL A 86 -7.88 0.47 -13.12
C VAL A 86 -8.87 0.10 -14.20
N GLU A 87 -10.03 -0.42 -13.79
CA GLU A 87 -11.02 -0.98 -14.71
C GLU A 87 -12.42 -0.64 -14.22
N SER A 88 -13.27 -0.13 -15.11
CA SER A 88 -14.69 0.15 -14.80
C SER A 88 -14.92 0.96 -13.50
N GLY A 89 -14.01 1.88 -13.17
CA GLY A 89 -14.07 2.72 -11.97
C GLY A 89 -13.59 2.04 -10.68
N ALA A 90 -13.12 0.80 -10.73
CA ALA A 90 -12.44 0.12 -9.63
C ALA A 90 -10.92 0.18 -9.81
N ALA A 91 -10.19 0.17 -8.69
CA ALA A 91 -8.75 -0.01 -8.68
C ALA A 91 -8.40 -1.34 -7.98
N VAL A 92 -7.61 -2.17 -8.65
CA VAL A 92 -7.11 -3.45 -8.15
C VAL A 92 -5.59 -3.34 -8.01
N LEU A 93 -5.14 -3.34 -6.75
CA LEU A 93 -3.74 -3.46 -6.38
C LEU A 93 -3.38 -4.94 -6.34
N ASN A 94 -2.44 -5.36 -7.18
CA ASN A 94 -1.89 -6.71 -7.17
C ASN A 94 -0.52 -6.69 -6.52
N MET A 95 -0.33 -7.61 -5.57
CA MET A 95 0.90 -7.82 -4.83
C MET A 95 1.24 -9.32 -4.81
N PRO A 96 2.47 -9.68 -4.42
CA PRO A 96 2.86 -11.07 -4.24
C PRO A 96 1.94 -11.82 -3.27
N GLY A 97 1.17 -12.77 -3.79
CA GLY A 97 0.27 -13.63 -3.01
C GLY A 97 -1.05 -12.97 -2.57
N LEU A 98 -1.31 -11.70 -2.90
CA LEU A 98 -2.50 -10.99 -2.48
C LEU A 98 -2.94 -9.95 -3.51
N ASN A 99 -4.25 -9.83 -3.72
CA ASN A 99 -4.84 -8.68 -4.40
C ASN A 99 -5.77 -7.93 -3.44
N ALA A 100 -5.87 -6.62 -3.64
CA ALA A 100 -6.77 -5.76 -2.91
C ALA A 100 -7.51 -4.86 -3.89
N GLN A 101 -8.82 -4.73 -3.71
CA GLN A 101 -9.68 -3.93 -4.56
C GLN A 101 -10.29 -2.79 -3.76
N CYS A 102 -10.39 -1.62 -4.36
CA CYS A 102 -11.11 -0.48 -3.83
C CYS A 102 -11.90 0.24 -4.93
N MET A 103 -12.81 1.13 -4.51
CA MET A 103 -13.56 2.03 -5.38
C MET A 103 -13.06 3.46 -5.14
N PRO A 104 -12.12 3.95 -5.96
CA PRO A 104 -11.60 5.31 -5.81
C PRO A 104 -12.63 6.38 -6.09
N PRO A 105 -12.45 7.59 -5.51
CA PRO A 105 -13.28 8.72 -5.86
C PRO A 105 -12.98 9.19 -7.31
N ARG A 106 -13.89 9.98 -7.89
CA ARG A 106 -13.82 10.32 -9.33
C ARG A 106 -12.60 11.15 -9.68
N GLU A 107 -12.23 12.07 -8.81
CA GLU A 107 -11.03 12.91 -8.90
C GLU A 107 -9.76 12.05 -8.96
N TRP A 108 -9.71 10.94 -8.23
CA TRP A 108 -8.57 10.02 -8.26
C TRP A 108 -8.47 9.31 -9.61
N LEU A 109 -9.61 8.86 -10.16
CA LEU A 109 -9.65 8.22 -11.48
C LEU A 109 -9.22 9.19 -12.59
N ALA A 110 -9.63 10.45 -12.51
CA ALA A 110 -9.22 11.50 -13.43
C ALA A 110 -7.71 11.79 -13.32
N ALA A 111 -7.18 11.87 -12.10
CA ALA A 111 -5.75 12.05 -11.86
C ALA A 111 -4.91 10.90 -12.42
N VAL A 112 -5.37 9.64 -12.25
CA VAL A 112 -4.71 8.47 -12.85
C VAL A 112 -4.78 8.50 -14.37
N GLU A 113 -5.92 8.88 -14.96
CA GLU A 113 -6.05 9.00 -16.41
C GLU A 113 -5.11 10.07 -17.00
N GLN A 114 -4.91 11.17 -16.29
CA GLN A 114 -4.01 12.24 -16.69
C GLN A 114 -2.52 11.84 -16.54
N ARG A 115 -2.16 11.17 -15.43
CA ARG A 115 -0.75 10.86 -15.11
C ARG A 115 -0.26 9.50 -15.63
N GLY A 116 -1.16 8.54 -15.82
CA GLY A 116 -0.83 7.17 -16.20
C GLY A 116 -0.26 6.30 -15.07
N TYR A 117 -0.22 6.79 -13.82
CA TYR A 117 0.27 6.06 -12.65
C TYR A 117 -0.45 6.50 -11.37
N ALA A 118 -0.27 5.74 -10.28
CA ALA A 118 -0.61 6.15 -8.92
C ALA A 118 0.55 5.94 -7.96
N TYR A 119 0.59 6.72 -6.88
CA TYR A 119 1.62 6.64 -5.85
C TYR A 119 1.13 5.76 -4.69
N LEU A 120 1.71 4.58 -4.54
CA LEU A 120 1.43 3.65 -3.45
C LEU A 120 2.34 3.93 -2.25
N VAL A 121 1.72 4.09 -1.09
CA VAL A 121 2.32 4.02 0.24
C VAL A 121 1.88 2.71 0.87
N LEU A 122 2.77 1.72 0.96
CA LEU A 122 2.51 0.47 1.68
C LEU A 122 3.26 0.51 3.01
N THR A 123 2.52 0.72 4.10
CA THR A 123 3.09 0.93 5.43
C THR A 123 3.12 -0.33 6.28
N CYS A 124 4.21 -0.51 7.04
CA CYS A 124 4.31 -1.52 8.09
C CYS A 124 3.53 -1.12 9.35
N ARG A 125 3.09 0.14 9.46
CA ARG A 125 2.30 0.62 10.60
C ARG A 125 0.86 0.16 10.46
N ALA A 126 0.38 -0.64 11.42
CA ALA A 126 -1.02 -1.00 11.47
C ALA A 126 -1.91 0.19 11.83
N TRP A 127 -3.15 0.19 11.33
CA TRP A 127 -4.16 1.21 11.65
C TRP A 127 -5.48 0.56 12.06
N PRO A 128 -5.57 0.04 13.30
CA PRO A 128 -6.75 -0.70 13.76
C PRO A 128 -8.02 0.16 13.81
N GLU A 129 -7.89 1.48 14.00
CA GLU A 129 -9.02 2.41 14.07
C GLU A 129 -9.74 2.59 12.71
N ALA A 130 -9.05 2.33 11.59
CA ALA A 130 -9.62 2.47 10.24
C ALA A 130 -10.21 1.15 9.73
N THR A 131 -11.23 0.67 10.44
CA THR A 131 -11.87 -0.63 10.16
C THR A 131 -12.70 -0.61 8.86
N PRO A 132 -12.64 -1.67 8.02
CA PRO A 132 -13.47 -1.81 6.84
C PRO A 132 -14.96 -1.59 7.11
N GLY A 133 -15.60 -0.81 6.24
CA GLY A 133 -17.02 -0.47 6.38
C GLY A 133 -17.32 0.70 7.32
N GLN A 134 -16.32 1.24 8.02
CA GLN A 134 -16.44 2.51 8.74
C GLN A 134 -15.86 3.66 7.91
N ALA A 135 -16.56 4.80 7.94
CA ALA A 135 -16.08 6.00 7.28
C ALA A 135 -14.87 6.55 8.04
N VAL A 136 -13.77 6.74 7.31
CA VAL A 136 -12.58 7.44 7.80
C VAL A 136 -12.69 8.89 7.39
N THR A 137 -12.50 9.82 8.33
CA THR A 137 -12.56 11.25 8.01
C THR A 137 -11.32 11.68 7.23
N PRO A 138 -11.42 12.71 6.37
CA PRO A 138 -10.26 13.24 5.65
C PRO A 138 -9.12 13.65 6.60
N GLU A 139 -9.44 14.20 7.77
CA GLU A 139 -8.45 14.63 8.77
C GLU A 139 -7.74 13.43 9.40
N ALA A 140 -8.45 12.35 9.69
CA ALA A 140 -7.86 11.13 10.22
C ALA A 140 -6.93 10.46 9.19
N LEU A 141 -7.36 10.43 7.92
CA LEU A 141 -6.52 9.97 6.82
C LEU A 141 -5.26 10.83 6.67
N ALA A 142 -5.41 12.15 6.64
CA ALA A 142 -4.28 13.06 6.52
C ALA A 142 -3.31 12.92 7.70
N ALA A 143 -3.83 12.82 8.92
CA ALA A 143 -3.02 12.62 10.12
C ALA A 143 -2.27 11.29 10.10
N PHE A 144 -2.89 10.21 9.64
CA PHE A 144 -2.23 8.90 9.57
C PHE A 144 -1.26 8.80 8.39
N ALA A 145 -1.72 9.08 7.16
CA ALA A 145 -0.92 8.95 5.94
C ALA A 145 0.21 9.97 5.86
N GLY A 146 0.01 11.17 6.42
CA GLY A 146 1.01 12.23 6.46
C GLY A 146 1.94 12.21 7.67
N ALA A 147 1.71 11.33 8.65
CA ALA A 147 2.58 11.21 9.82
C ALA A 147 3.99 10.74 9.41
N GLU A 148 5.03 11.36 9.98
CA GLU A 148 6.42 11.00 9.73
C GLU A 148 6.67 9.52 10.07
N GLU A 149 6.08 9.02 11.15
CA GLU A 149 6.20 7.61 11.55
C GLU A 149 5.59 6.66 10.52
N THR A 150 4.51 7.07 9.84
CA THR A 150 3.89 6.26 8.77
C THR A 150 4.75 6.28 7.52
N LEU A 151 5.23 7.45 7.12
CA LEU A 151 6.03 7.63 5.91
C LEU A 151 7.41 6.95 6.01
N THR A 152 8.03 6.99 7.19
CA THR A 152 9.30 6.31 7.48
C THR A 152 9.14 4.80 7.68
N ALA A 153 7.97 4.34 8.10
CA ALA A 153 7.64 2.91 8.18
C ALA A 153 7.00 2.35 6.91
N ALA A 154 7.06 3.07 5.77
CA ALA A 154 6.44 2.64 4.52
C ALA A 154 7.43 2.45 3.38
N ALA A 155 7.06 1.58 2.44
CA ALA A 155 7.63 1.60 1.09
C ALA A 155 6.77 2.51 0.20
N HIS A 156 7.47 3.22 -0.68
CA HIS A 156 6.90 4.20 -1.60
C HIS A 156 7.12 3.73 -3.04
N ILE A 157 6.05 3.56 -3.80
CA ILE A 157 6.09 2.94 -5.12
C ILE A 157 5.22 3.71 -6.11
N VAL A 158 5.78 4.15 -7.23
CA VAL A 158 4.99 4.65 -8.36
C VAL A 158 4.52 3.45 -9.17
N LEU A 159 3.21 3.22 -9.23
CA LEU A 159 2.61 2.11 -9.95
C LEU A 159 2.02 2.58 -11.28
N PRO A 160 2.51 2.09 -12.43
CA PRO A 160 1.87 2.37 -13.72
C PRO A 160 0.45 1.80 -13.71
N ALA A 161 -0.53 2.65 -14.02
CA ALA A 161 -1.93 2.25 -14.08
C ALA A 161 -2.20 1.56 -15.41
N ARG A 162 -2.55 0.28 -15.35
CA ARG A 162 -2.93 -0.52 -16.50
C ARG A 162 -4.44 -0.56 -16.62
N ARG A 163 -4.94 -0.72 -17.84
CA ARG A 163 -6.35 -1.04 -18.13
C ARG A 163 -6.40 -2.41 -18.80
N LEU A 164 -7.49 -3.16 -18.65
CA LEU A 164 -7.65 -4.38 -19.44
C LEU A 164 -7.75 -3.95 -20.91
N ARG A 165 -6.88 -4.50 -21.74
CA ARG A 165 -7.05 -4.36 -23.18
C ARG A 165 -8.21 -5.29 -23.55
N GLY A 166 -9.31 -4.69 -24.00
CA GLY A 166 -10.38 -5.40 -24.70
C GLY A 166 -9.91 -5.97 -26.03
#